data_AF-A0A6I8U2S6-F1
#
_entry.id   AF-A0A6I8U2S6-F1
#
_cell.length_a   1.000
_cell.length_b   1.000
_cell.length_c   1.000
_cell.angle_alpha   90.00
_cell.angle_beta   90.00
_cell.angle_gamma   90.00
#
_symmetry.space_group_name_H-M   'P 1'
#
loop_
_entity.id
_entity.type
_entity.pdbx_description
1 polymer ?
#
loop_
_entity_poly.entity_id
_entity_poly.type
_entity_poly.pdbx_seq_one_letter_code
_entity_poly.pdbx_strand_id
1 'polypeptide(L)'
;MSDGGLGFNVMGGKEQNSPIYISRIIPGGVADRHGGLKRGDQLLSVNGVSVEGENHEKAVELLKQAIGSVKLVVRYTPKVLEEMELRFDKQRAARRRQQY
;
A
#
# COMPACT_ATOMS: atom_id res chain seq x y z
N MET A 1 -10.55 -4.21 23.10
CA MET A 1 -11.05 -3.82 21.77
C MET A 1 -10.01 -4.30 20.78
N SER A 2 -10.35 -5.26 19.93
CA SER A 2 -9.39 -5.84 18.98
C SER A 2 -8.89 -4.74 18.04
N ASP A 3 -7.56 -4.60 17.94
CA ASP A 3 -6.82 -3.72 17.01
C ASP A 3 -7.22 -3.97 15.55
N GLY A 4 -8.42 -3.53 15.18
CA GLY A 4 -9.03 -3.74 13.88
C GLY A 4 -8.34 -2.88 12.83
N GLY A 5 -7.19 -3.35 12.34
CA GLY A 5 -6.48 -2.74 11.23
C GLY A 5 -7.39 -2.58 10.01
N LEU A 6 -6.99 -1.72 9.08
CA LEU A 6 -7.82 -1.33 7.93
C LEU A 6 -8.11 -2.49 6.94
N GLY A 7 -7.49 -3.65 7.12
CA GLY A 7 -7.79 -4.85 6.33
C GLY A 7 -7.08 -4.90 4.98
N PHE A 8 -5.96 -4.19 4.81
CA PHE A 8 -5.15 -4.23 3.60
C PHE A 8 -3.67 -4.00 3.90
N ASN A 9 -2.81 -4.40 2.97
CA ASN A 9 -1.37 -4.13 3.01
C ASN A 9 -1.01 -3.08 1.96
N VAL A 10 -0.02 -2.25 2.29
CA VAL A 10 0.58 -1.29 1.36
C VAL A 10 2.02 -1.65 1.03
N MET A 11 2.50 -1.22 -0.13
CA MET A 11 3.89 -1.36 -0.58
C MET A 11 4.33 -0.13 -1.37
N GLY A 12 5.63 -0.05 -1.67
CA GLY A 12 6.24 1.10 -2.33
C GLY A 12 6.46 2.25 -1.35
N GLY A 13 6.74 3.43 -1.90
CA GLY A 13 7.25 4.57 -1.14
C GLY A 13 8.39 5.25 -1.90
N LYS A 14 8.54 6.56 -1.69
CA LYS A 14 9.57 7.38 -2.33
C LYS A 14 10.99 6.83 -2.12
N GLU A 15 11.27 6.23 -0.96
CA GLU A 15 12.58 5.63 -0.66
C GLU A 15 12.91 4.44 -1.58
N GLN A 16 11.92 3.87 -2.26
CA GLN A 16 12.05 2.81 -3.25
C GLN A 16 11.86 3.33 -4.69
N ASN A 17 11.84 4.66 -4.90
CA ASN A 17 11.49 5.33 -6.15
C ASN A 17 10.20 4.74 -6.75
N SER A 18 9.16 4.64 -5.93
CA SER A 18 7.90 3.96 -6.28
C SER A 18 6.70 4.62 -5.60
N PRO A 19 5.52 4.71 -6.24
CA PRO A 19 4.30 5.15 -5.57
C PRO A 19 3.83 4.16 -4.50
N ILE A 20 2.85 4.57 -3.71
CA ILE A 20 2.26 3.73 -2.66
C ILE A 20 1.08 2.97 -3.23
N TYR A 21 1.06 1.65 -3.06
CA TYR A 21 0.06 0.75 -3.62
C TYR A 21 -0.54 -0.17 -2.57
N ILE A 22 -1.82 -0.51 -2.75
CA ILE A 22 -2.46 -1.62 -2.05
C ILE A 22 -2.01 -2.92 -2.71
N SER A 23 -1.17 -3.68 -2.00
CA SER A 23 -0.61 -4.95 -2.47
C SER A 23 -1.50 -6.15 -2.14
N ARG A 24 -2.35 -6.01 -1.11
CA ARG A 24 -3.25 -7.08 -0.67
C ARG A 24 -4.46 -6.52 0.05
N ILE A 25 -5.63 -7.10 -0.21
CA ILE A 25 -6.83 -6.98 0.62
C ILE A 25 -6.91 -8.23 1.51
N ILE A 26 -7.15 -8.04 2.80
CA ILE A 26 -7.25 -9.12 3.79
C ILE A 26 -8.68 -9.66 3.77
N PRO A 27 -8.90 -10.93 3.39
CA PRO A 27 -10.25 -11.52 3.35
C PRO A 27 -10.94 -11.43 4.71
N GLY A 28 -12.21 -11.02 4.71
CA GLY A 28 -12.99 -10.78 5.92
C GLY A 28 -12.55 -9.56 6.74
N GLY A 29 -11.57 -8.78 6.27
CA GLY A 29 -11.14 -7.52 6.89
C GLY A 29 -12.07 -6.34 6.58
N VAL A 30 -11.80 -5.17 7.17
CA VAL A 30 -12.62 -3.96 7.00
C VAL A 30 -12.69 -3.53 5.54
N ALA A 31 -11.54 -3.44 4.85
CA ALA A 31 -11.49 -3.10 3.43
C ALA A 31 -12.22 -4.10 2.52
N ASP A 32 -12.11 -5.40 2.81
CA ASP A 32 -12.80 -6.46 2.05
C ASP A 32 -14.32 -6.34 2.20
N ARG A 33 -14.82 -6.21 3.43
CA ARG A 33 -16.25 -6.05 3.72
C ARG A 33 -16.83 -4.76 3.14
N HIS A 34 -16.04 -3.69 3.10
CA HIS A 34 -16.45 -2.43 2.48
C HIS A 34 -16.50 -2.54 0.95
N GLY A 35 -15.64 -3.36 0.32
CA GLY A 35 -15.66 -3.65 -1.13
C GLY A 35 -15.16 -2.52 -2.04
N GLY A 36 -14.83 -1.35 -1.48
CA GLY A 36 -14.37 -0.18 -2.22
C GLY A 36 -12.88 -0.18 -2.61
N LEU A 37 -12.08 -1.11 -2.08
CA LEU A 37 -10.64 -1.20 -2.33
C LEU A 37 -10.29 -2.53 -3.01
N LYS A 38 -9.27 -2.50 -3.87
CA LYS A 38 -8.78 -3.67 -4.61
C LYS A 38 -7.26 -3.71 -4.59
N ARG A 39 -6.70 -4.91 -4.72
CA ARG A 39 -5.28 -5.05 -5.05
C ARG A 39 -5.02 -4.36 -6.40
N GLY A 40 -3.95 -3.56 -6.45
CA GLY A 40 -3.61 -2.77 -7.63
C GLY A 40 -4.08 -1.31 -7.57
N ASP A 41 -4.75 -0.90 -6.50
CA ASP A 41 -5.04 0.50 -6.25
C ASP A 41 -3.77 1.25 -5.82
N GLN A 42 -3.43 2.31 -6.55
CA GLN A 42 -2.48 3.32 -6.10
C GLN A 42 -3.17 4.22 -5.07
N LEU A 43 -2.55 4.41 -3.91
CA LEU A 43 -3.01 5.34 -2.90
C LEU A 43 -2.55 6.76 -3.27
N LEU A 44 -3.51 7.68 -3.44
CA LEU A 44 -3.25 9.07 -3.78
C LEU A 44 -3.35 9.99 -2.55
N SER A 45 -4.34 9.75 -1.68
CA SER A 45 -4.49 10.52 -0.44
C SER A 45 -5.17 9.74 0.69
N VAL A 46 -4.88 10.16 1.92
CA VAL A 46 -5.48 9.66 3.16
C VAL A 46 -6.07 10.84 3.92
N ASN A 47 -7.38 10.81 4.19
CA ASN A 47 -8.11 11.88 4.87
C ASN A 47 -7.87 13.29 4.28
N GLY A 48 -7.70 13.36 2.95
CA GLY A 48 -7.45 14.61 2.22
C GLY A 48 -5.98 15.03 2.16
N VAL A 49 -5.07 14.33 2.85
CA VAL A 49 -3.62 14.56 2.77
C VAL A 49 -3.05 13.70 1.64
N SER A 50 -2.42 14.34 0.65
CA SER A 50 -1.77 13.63 -0.45
C SER A 50 -0.61 12.78 0.07
N VAL A 51 -0.47 11.58 -0.49
CA VAL A 51 0.67 10.68 -0.24
C VAL A 51 1.47 10.40 -1.52
N GLU A 52 1.16 11.13 -2.60
CA GLU A 52 1.92 11.03 -3.84
C GLU A 52 3.34 11.55 -3.65
N GLY A 53 4.34 10.70 -3.93
CA GLY A 53 5.74 11.05 -3.75
C GLY A 53 6.22 11.08 -2.29
N GLU A 54 5.42 10.56 -1.36
CA GLU A 54 5.78 10.41 0.05
C GLU A 54 6.48 9.08 0.34
N ASN A 55 7.18 9.02 1.48
CA ASN A 55 7.79 7.80 1.98
C ASN A 55 6.73 6.80 2.45
N HIS A 56 7.07 5.51 2.43
CA HIS A 56 6.20 4.44 2.94
C HIS A 56 5.69 4.72 4.36
N GLU A 57 6.61 5.11 5.24
CA GLU A 57 6.32 5.37 6.65
C GLU A 57 5.29 6.49 6.82
N LYS A 58 5.33 7.53 5.98
CA LYS A 58 4.41 8.66 6.09
C LYS A 58 2.96 8.25 5.78
N ALA A 59 2.76 7.43 4.75
CA ALA A 59 1.42 6.91 4.47
C ALA A 59 0.93 5.98 5.57
N VAL A 60 1.80 5.12 6.11
CA VAL A 60 1.44 4.24 7.23
C VAL A 60 1.06 5.05 8.47
N GLU A 61 1.78 6.13 8.76
CA GLU A 61 1.46 7.05 9.85
C GLU A 61 0.06 7.66 9.68
N LEU A 62 -0.24 8.21 8.49
CA LEU A 62 -1.55 8.80 8.19
C LEU A 62 -2.69 7.77 8.29
N LEU A 63 -2.46 6.54 7.83
CA LEU A 63 -3.42 5.45 7.94
C LEU A 63 -3.67 5.03 9.40
N LYS A 64 -2.63 5.01 10.23
CA LYS A 64 -2.74 4.68 11.66
C LYS A 64 -3.39 5.79 12.49
N GLN A 65 -3.26 7.04 12.08
CA GLN A 65 -3.91 8.18 12.73
C GLN A 65 -5.42 8.24 12.46
N ALA A 66 -5.94 7.47 11.51
CA ALA A 66 -7.37 7.43 11.24
C ALA A 66 -8.13 6.74 12.40
N ILE A 67 -9.11 7.45 12.97
CA ILE A 67 -9.96 6.95 14.05
C ILE A 67 -11.41 6.89 13.54
N GLY A 68 -12.05 5.74 13.72
CA GLY A 68 -13.46 5.52 13.35
C GLY A 68 -13.69 5.35 11.85
N SER A 69 -13.25 6.31 11.02
CA SER A 69 -13.35 6.22 9.56
C SER A 69 -12.09 6.74 8.88
N VAL A 70 -11.82 6.23 7.68
CA VAL A 70 -10.73 6.70 6.82
C VAL A 70 -11.29 6.97 5.43
N LYS A 71 -10.95 8.13 4.87
CA LYS A 71 -11.28 8.47 3.48
C LYS A 71 -10.03 8.31 2.63
N LEU A 72 -10.09 7.42 1.65
CA LEU A 72 -8.99 7.18 0.73
C LEU A 72 -9.38 7.68 -0.66
N VAL A 73 -8.42 8.29 -1.36
CA VAL A 73 -8.53 8.49 -2.80
C VAL A 73 -7.54 7.55 -3.46
N VAL A 74 -8.04 6.72 -4.37
CA VAL A 74 -7.26 5.69 -5.05
C VAL A 74 -7.44 5.76 -6.56
N ARG A 75 -6.47 5.21 -7.29
CA ARG A 75 -6.54 5.00 -8.73
C ARG A 75 -6.19 3.56 -9.04
N TYR A 76 -7.09 2.86 -9.74
CA TYR A 76 -6.89 1.45 -10.08
C TYR A 76 -5.88 1.30 -11.23
N THR A 77 -4.67 0.82 -10.92
CA THR A 77 -3.56 0.62 -11.87
C THR A 77 -2.85 -0.71 -11.63
N PRO A 78 -3.55 -1.86 -11.81
CA PRO A 78 -3.02 -3.19 -11.44
C PRO A 78 -1.75 -3.58 -12.20
N LYS A 79 -1.63 -3.20 -13.48
CA LYS A 79 -0.44 -3.49 -14.29
C LYS A 79 0.83 -2.86 -13.72
N VAL A 80 0.71 -1.64 -13.17
CA VAL A 80 1.85 -0.94 -12.55
C VAL A 80 2.28 -1.65 -11.26
N LEU A 81 1.31 -2.15 -10.47
CA LEU A 81 1.61 -2.97 -9.29
C LEU A 81 2.37 -4.25 -9.69
N GLU A 82 1.92 -4.97 -10.72
CA GLU A 82 2.60 -6.18 -11.20
C GLU A 82 4.04 -5.91 -11.64
N GLU A 83 4.27 -4.84 -12.41
CA GLU A 83 5.61 -4.41 -12.82
C GLU A 83 6.50 -4.06 -11.62
N MET A 84 5.93 -3.39 -10.61
CA MET A 84 6.63 -3.04 -9.37
C MET A 84 7.01 -4.27 -8.55
N GLU A 85 6.08 -5.23 -8.37
CA GLU A 85 6.34 -6.49 -7.67
C GLU A 85 7.48 -7.27 -8.35
N LEU A 86 7.45 -7.39 -9.69
CA LEU A 86 8.52 -8.02 -10.47
C LEU A 86 9.87 -7.31 -10.29
N ARG A 87 9.88 -5.97 -10.26
CA ARG A 87 11.10 -5.17 -10.03
C ARG A 87 11.67 -5.43 -8.63
N PHE A 88 10.84 -5.46 -7.61
CA PHE A 88 11.26 -5.71 -6.23
C PHE A 88 11.76 -7.14 -6.04
N ASP A 89 11.08 -8.13 -6.62
CA ASP A 89 11.52 -9.52 -6.56
C ASP A 89 12.88 -9.73 -7.24
N LYS A 90 13.11 -9.12 -8.41
CA LYS A 90 14.42 -9.13 -9.07
C LYS A 90 15.52 -8.53 -8.20
N GLN A 91 15.26 -7.38 -7.56
CA GLN A 91 16.23 -6.76 -6.64
C GLN A 91 16.51 -7.63 -5.40
N ARG A 92 15.47 -8.24 -4.81
CA ARG A 92 15.62 -9.14 -3.66
C ARG A 92 16.42 -10.39 -4.02
N ALA A 93 16.17 -10.98 -5.18
CA ALA A 93 16.92 -12.12 -5.68
C ALA A 93 18.40 -11.77 -5.94
N ALA A 94 18.69 -10.60 -6.51
CA ALA A 94 20.05 -10.13 -6.75
C ALA A 94 20.84 -9.93 -5.45
N ARG A 95 20.21 -9.33 -4.42
CA ARG A 95 20.84 -9.13 -3.09
C ARG A 95 21.17 -10.45 -2.39
N ARG A 96 20.32 -11.48 -2.53
CA ARG A 96 20.57 -12.81 -1.95
C ARG A 96 21.77 -13.53 -2.58
N ARG A 97 22.08 -13.26 -3.85
CA ARG A 97 23.21 -13.87 -4.55
C ARG A 97 24.57 -13.24 -4.23
N GLN A 98 24.60 -12.04 -3.65
CA GLN A 98 25.85 -11.37 -3.24
C GLN A 98 26.28 -11.70 -1.80
N GLN A 99 25.51 -12.55 -1.10
CA GLN A 99 25.80 -12.99 0.26
C GLN A 99 26.35 -14.44 0.32
N TYR A 100 26.72 -14.99 -0.83
CA TYR A 100 27.44 -16.25 -1.02
C TYR A 100 28.66 -16.00 -1.90
#